data_AF-A0A357EYB1-F1
#
_entry.id   AF-A0A357EYB1-F1
#
_cell.length_a   1.000
_cell.length_b   1.000
_cell.length_c   1.000
_cell.angle_alpha   90.00
_cell.angle_beta   90.00
_cell.angle_gamma   90.00
#
_symmetry.space_group_name_H-M   'P 1'
#
loop_
_entity.id
_entity.type
_entity.pdbx_description
1 polymer ?
#
loop_
_entity_poly.entity_id
_entity_poly.type
_entity_poly.pdbx_seq_one_letter_code
_entity_poly.pdbx_strand_id
1 'polypeptide(L)'
;EERRFPIIPCNLCGSQPNLKRARVKRLVTELSAEIPFLRSSILTALGNVTGSHLLDTKLYDFRNFEPLVKKIPAGHGSVERELDAVFDHSEPGLSPNLLELAGVQ
;
A
#
# COMPACT_ATOMS: atom_id res chain seq x y z
N GLU A 1 40.21 -19.55 11.49
CA GLU A 1 39.16 -19.69 12.52
C GLU A 1 37.81 -19.83 11.86
N GLU A 2 37.08 -20.90 12.18
CA GLU A 2 35.76 -21.18 11.60
C GLU A 2 34.68 -20.54 12.49
N ARG A 3 33.93 -19.58 11.94
CA ARG A 3 32.88 -18.87 12.69
C ARG A 3 31.67 -19.80 12.84
N ARG A 4 31.30 -20.14 14.08
CA ARG A 4 30.17 -21.03 14.43
C ARG A 4 28.81 -20.36 14.21
N PHE A 5 28.42 -20.08 12.97
CA PHE A 5 27.05 -19.65 12.72
C PHE A 5 26.10 -20.84 12.88
N PRO A 6 24.92 -20.64 13.48
CA PRO A 6 23.88 -21.66 13.47
C PRO A 6 23.46 -21.90 12.02
N ILE A 7 23.86 -23.04 11.46
CA ILE A 7 23.40 -23.48 10.15
C ILE A 7 21.94 -23.87 10.31
N ILE A 8 21.04 -23.07 9.73
CA ILE A 8 19.61 -23.36 9.74
C ILE A 8 19.37 -24.58 8.84
N PRO A 9 18.82 -25.69 9.38
CA PRO A 9 18.62 -26.90 8.59
C PRO A 9 17.55 -26.68 7.51
N CYS A 10 17.76 -27.22 6.31
CA CYS A 10 16.90 -26.97 5.14
C CYS A 10 15.47 -27.53 5.28
N ASN A 11 15.20 -28.29 6.34
CA ASN A 11 13.88 -28.82 6.67
C ASN A 11 12.93 -27.76 7.26
N LEU A 12 13.47 -26.62 7.75
CA LEU A 12 12.67 -25.65 8.49
C LEU A 12 11.61 -24.94 7.63
N CYS A 13 11.84 -24.77 6.33
CA CYS A 13 10.90 -24.08 5.42
C CYS A 13 9.78 -24.99 4.88
N GLY A 14 9.96 -26.32 4.93
CA GLY A 14 9.04 -27.28 4.32
C GLY A 14 8.18 -28.08 5.30
N SER A 15 8.63 -28.24 6.55
CA SER A 15 7.99 -29.14 7.54
C SER A 15 7.07 -28.44 8.55
N GLN A 16 6.94 -27.10 8.48
CA GLN A 16 6.13 -26.38 9.46
C GLN A 16 4.63 -26.50 9.14
N PRO A 17 3.80 -26.92 10.12
CA PRO A 17 2.35 -26.79 9.98
C PRO A 17 2.01 -25.29 9.93
N ASN A 18 1.16 -24.88 8.98
CA ASN A 18 0.71 -23.49 8.76
C ASN A 18 1.65 -22.55 7.98
N LEU A 19 2.45 -23.08 7.06
CA LEU A 19 3.23 -22.26 6.14
C LEU A 19 2.35 -21.31 5.33
N LYS A 20 2.47 -20.01 5.63
CA LYS A 20 1.76 -18.94 4.91
C LYS A 20 2.07 -18.96 3.42
N ARG A 21 3.31 -19.32 3.05
CA ARG A 21 3.71 -19.50 1.65
C ARG A 21 2.91 -20.58 0.93
N ALA A 22 2.65 -21.71 1.59
CA ALA A 22 1.83 -22.78 1.00
C ALA A 22 0.38 -22.33 0.82
N ARG A 23 -0.18 -21.59 1.79
CA ARG A 23 -1.52 -21.00 1.68
C ARG A 23 -1.63 -20.01 0.53
N VAL A 24 -0.69 -19.07 0.41
CA VAL A 24 -0.67 -18.09 -0.69
C VAL A 24 -0.51 -18.78 -2.04
N LYS A 25 0.29 -19.84 -2.14
CA LYS A 25 0.42 -20.64 -3.37
C LYS A 25 -0.92 -21.25 -3.81
N ARG A 26 -1.72 -21.75 -2.87
CA ARG A 26 -3.07 -22.28 -3.15
C ARG A 26 -3.99 -21.17 -3.64
N LEU A 27 -4.05 -20.05 -2.91
CA LEU A 27 -4.85 -18.88 -3.29
C LEU A 27 -4.53 -18.39 -4.71
N VAL A 28 -3.25 -18.22 -5.05
CA VAL A 28 -2.85 -17.79 -6.40
C VAL A 28 -3.24 -18.82 -7.47
N THR A 29 -3.23 -20.11 -7.12
CA THR A 29 -3.65 -21.17 -8.04
C THR A 29 -5.15 -21.12 -8.30
N GLU A 30 -5.95 -20.98 -7.24
CA GLU A 30 -7.42 -20.85 -7.32
C GLU A 30 -7.81 -19.63 -8.15
N LEU A 31 -7.28 -18.45 -7.83
CA LEU A 31 -7.55 -17.22 -8.59
C LEU A 31 -7.13 -17.32 -10.06
N SER A 32 -6.05 -18.08 -10.36
CA SER A 32 -5.59 -18.25 -11.75
C SER A 32 -6.53 -19.10 -12.61
N ALA A 33 -7.43 -19.89 -11.99
CA ALA A 33 -8.45 -20.64 -12.71
C ALA A 33 -9.62 -19.73 -13.12
N GLU A 34 -9.90 -18.68 -12.33
CA GLU A 34 -11.00 -17.74 -12.57
C GLU A 34 -10.58 -16.56 -13.46
N ILE A 35 -9.33 -16.08 -13.29
CA ILE A 35 -8.83 -14.87 -13.95
C ILE A 35 -7.76 -15.25 -14.99
N PRO A 36 -8.02 -15.09 -16.30
CA PRO A 36 -7.02 -15.38 -17.33
C PRO A 36 -5.80 -14.46 -17.18
N PHE A 37 -4.61 -15.00 -17.43
CA PHE A 37 -3.32 -14.28 -17.36
C PHE A 37 -2.94 -13.70 -15.99
N LEU A 38 -3.61 -14.09 -14.91
CA LEU A 38 -3.33 -13.59 -13.55
C LEU A 38 -1.84 -13.64 -13.17
N ARG A 39 -1.18 -14.78 -13.43
CA ARG A 39 0.24 -14.96 -13.07
C ARG A 39 1.14 -13.95 -13.77
N SER A 40 0.89 -13.69 -15.05
CA SER A 40 1.64 -12.71 -15.84
C SER A 40 1.37 -11.30 -15.33
N SER A 41 0.12 -10.97 -14.99
CA SER A 41 -0.25 -9.68 -14.40
C SER A 41 0.47 -9.44 -13.05
N ILE A 42 0.46 -10.43 -12.16
CA ILE A 42 1.19 -10.37 -10.88
C ILE A 42 2.69 -10.19 -11.10
N LEU A 43 3.30 -10.94 -12.02
CA LEU A 43 4.72 -10.81 -12.36
C LEU A 43 5.07 -9.40 -12.85
N THR A 44 4.26 -8.83 -13.75
CA THR A 44 4.43 -7.45 -14.22
C THR A 44 4.27 -6.44 -13.08
N ALA A 45 3.28 -6.64 -12.21
CA ALA A 45 3.05 -5.77 -11.05
C ALA A 45 4.24 -5.75 -10.09
N LEU A 46 4.89 -6.90 -9.86
CA LEU A 46 6.09 -6.99 -9.03
C LEU A 46 7.27 -6.17 -9.58
N GLY A 47 7.34 -5.95 -10.89
CA GLY A 47 8.36 -5.10 -11.52
C GLY A 47 8.05 -3.60 -11.44
N ASN A 48 6.80 -3.23 -11.16
CA ASN A 48 6.33 -1.84 -11.17
C ASN A 48 6.09 -1.36 -9.74
N VAL A 49 7.17 -0.97 -9.05
CA VAL A 49 7.09 -0.49 -7.67
C VAL A 49 6.65 0.98 -7.63
N THR A 50 5.55 1.25 -6.93
CA THR A 50 5.08 2.63 -6.65
C THR A 50 5.51 3.02 -5.24
N GLY A 51 6.17 4.18 -5.08
CA GLY A 51 6.70 4.64 -3.79
C GLY A 51 5.65 4.74 -2.68
N SER A 52 4.41 5.12 -3.01
CA SER A 52 3.30 5.20 -2.05
C SER A 52 2.96 3.86 -1.39
N HIS A 53 3.13 2.74 -2.09
CA HIS A 53 2.85 1.40 -1.55
C HIS A 53 3.94 0.90 -0.60
N LEU A 54 5.12 1.54 -0.59
CA LEU A 54 6.23 1.14 0.27
C LEU A 54 6.12 1.70 1.69
N LEU A 55 5.15 2.61 1.96
CA LEU A 55 4.99 3.30 3.26
C LEU A 55 6.28 3.97 3.75
N ASP A 56 7.17 4.35 2.83
CA ASP A 56 8.43 4.98 3.15
C ASP A 56 8.31 6.50 2.95
N THR A 57 8.30 7.25 4.06
CA THR A 57 8.15 8.70 4.07
C THR A 57 9.32 9.45 3.41
N LYS A 58 10.44 8.77 3.12
CA LYS A 58 11.57 9.34 2.36
C LYS A 58 11.37 9.18 0.86
N LEU A 59 10.69 8.12 0.44
CA LEU A 59 10.44 7.82 -0.96
C LEU A 59 9.10 8.39 -1.45
N TYR A 60 8.18 8.68 -0.52
CA TYR A 60 6.88 9.25 -0.82
C TYR A 60 6.46 10.24 0.27
N ASP A 61 6.13 11.46 -0.13
CA ASP A 61 5.61 12.48 0.79
C ASP A 61 4.11 12.24 1.02
N PHE A 62 3.77 11.61 2.13
CA PHE A 62 2.38 11.37 2.51
C PHE A 62 1.67 12.62 3.08
N ARG A 63 2.41 13.69 3.37
CA ARG A 63 1.83 14.94 3.92
C ARG A 63 1.32 15.82 2.79
N ASN A 64 2.12 15.93 1.74
CA ASN A 64 1.73 16.59 0.51
C ASN A 64 1.26 15.51 -0.47
N PHE A 65 -0.04 15.17 -0.42
CA PHE A 65 -0.65 14.34 -1.45
C PHE A 65 -0.52 15.05 -2.81
N GLU A 66 0.52 14.74 -3.59
CA GLU A 66 0.46 14.97 -5.02
C GLU A 66 -0.37 13.82 -5.61
N PRO A 67 -1.64 14.05 -5.98
CA PRO A 67 -2.34 13.06 -6.77
C PRO A 67 -1.52 12.85 -8.04
N LEU A 68 -1.07 11.62 -8.27
CA LEU A 68 -0.48 11.15 -9.55
C LEU A 68 -1.47 11.26 -10.74
N VAL A 69 -2.60 11.94 -10.55
CA VAL A 69 -3.41 12.48 -11.64
C VAL A 69 -2.48 13.42 -12.40
N LYS A 70 -1.79 12.87 -13.40
CA LYS A 70 -1.23 13.59 -14.55
C LYS A 70 -2.11 14.80 -14.77
N LYS A 71 -1.53 16.00 -14.60
CA LYS A 71 -2.17 17.30 -14.85
C LYS A 71 -3.37 17.12 -15.76
N ILE A 72 -4.56 17.31 -15.21
CA ILE A 72 -5.82 17.15 -15.93
C ILE A 72 -5.66 17.94 -17.24
N PRO A 73 -5.79 17.29 -18.42
CA PRO A 73 -5.58 17.98 -19.69
C PRO A 73 -6.53 19.19 -19.76
N ALA A 74 -6.03 20.30 -20.31
CA ALA A 74 -6.80 21.54 -20.38
C ALA A 74 -8.18 21.27 -20.99
N GLY A 75 -9.25 21.47 -20.21
CA GLY A 75 -10.64 21.24 -20.61
C GLY A 75 -11.38 20.11 -19.90
N HIS A 76 -10.74 19.34 -19.01
CA HIS A 76 -11.44 18.41 -18.12
C HIS A 76 -11.63 19.07 -16.73
N GLY A 77 -12.79 18.82 -16.09
CA GLY A 77 -13.22 19.51 -14.86
C GLY A 77 -12.14 19.52 -13.78
N SER A 78 -11.93 20.69 -13.17
CA SER A 78 -10.97 20.83 -12.07
C SER A 78 -11.40 19.97 -10.90
N VAL A 79 -10.58 18.96 -10.58
CA VAL A 79 -10.74 18.13 -9.37
C VAL A 79 -10.84 19.01 -8.12
N GLU A 80 -10.15 20.15 -8.07
CA GLU A 80 -10.28 21.14 -7.00
C GLU A 80 -11.71 21.68 -6.85
N ARG A 81 -12.40 22.01 -7.95
CA ARG A 81 -13.78 22.50 -7.91
C ARG A 81 -14.78 21.40 -7.53
N GLU A 82 -14.51 20.18 -7.98
CA GLU A 82 -15.32 19.02 -7.59
C GLU A 82 -15.12 18.67 -6.10
N LEU A 83 -13.89 18.78 -5.58
CA LEU A 83 -13.60 18.58 -4.16
C LEU A 83 -14.19 19.69 -3.29
N ASP A 84 -14.09 20.96 -3.68
CA ASP A 84 -14.72 22.09 -2.95
C ASP A 84 -16.25 22.00 -2.95
N ALA A 85 -16.85 21.44 -4.02
CA ALA A 85 -18.30 21.21 -4.08
C ALA A 85 -18.75 20.03 -3.20
N VAL A 86 -17.90 19.03 -2.99
CA VAL A 86 -18.19 17.84 -2.17
C VAL A 86 -17.87 18.08 -0.70
N PHE A 87 -16.78 18.80 -0.42
CA PHE A 87 -16.31 19.15 0.91
C PHE A 87 -16.43 20.67 1.06
N ASP A 88 -17.54 21.13 1.64
CA ASP A 88 -17.81 22.55 1.92
C ASP A 88 -16.83 23.08 2.97
N HIS A 89 -15.63 23.46 2.54
CA HIS A 89 -14.59 24.04 3.38
C HIS A 89 -14.77 25.56 3.59
N SER A 90 -16.01 26.07 3.47
CA SER A 90 -16.32 27.46 3.81
C SER A 90 -16.33 27.74 5.32
N GLU A 91 -16.22 26.72 6.18
CA GLU A 91 -16.11 26.91 7.62
C GLU A 91 -14.64 27.11 8.05
N PRO A 92 -14.28 28.30 8.59
CA PRO A 92 -12.93 28.57 9.03
C PRO A 92 -12.60 27.77 10.30
N GLY A 93 -11.65 26.85 10.18
CA GLY A 93 -10.76 26.44 11.26
C GLY A 93 -11.37 25.65 12.41
N LEU A 94 -11.65 24.36 12.19
CA LEU A 94 -11.63 23.41 13.29
C LEU A 94 -10.23 22.79 13.39
N SER A 95 -9.37 23.36 14.24
CA SER A 95 -8.22 22.64 14.79
C SER A 95 -8.67 22.04 16.12
N PRO A 96 -9.22 20.81 16.16
CA PRO A 96 -9.55 20.22 17.44
C PRO A 96 -8.23 19.99 18.19
N ASN A 97 -8.11 20.58 19.38
CA ASN A 97 -7.04 20.24 20.30
C ASN A 97 -7.27 18.78 20.76
N LEU A 98 -6.56 17.86 20.12
CA LEU A 98 -6.73 16.41 20.31
C LEU A 98 -6.47 15.97 21.76
N LEU A 99 -5.70 16.74 22.54
CA LEU A 99 -5.49 16.51 23.97
C LEU A 99 -6.74 16.82 24.80
N GLU A 100 -7.44 17.90 24.46
CA GLU A 100 -8.64 18.37 25.16
C GLU A 100 -9.84 17.46 24.86
N LEU A 101 -9.96 17.00 23.62
CA LEU A 101 -10.96 16.01 23.21
C LEU A 101 -10.73 14.62 23.82
N ALA A 102 -9.48 14.29 24.17
CA ALA A 102 -9.13 13.05 24.85
C ALA A 102 -9.21 13.15 26.39
N GLY A 103 -9.55 14.32 26.95
CA GLY A 103 -9.71 14.51 28.40
C GLY A 103 -8.40 14.40 29.20
N VAL A 104 -7.25 14.62 28.55
CA VAL A 104 -5.94 14.58 29.21
C VAL A 104 -5.48 16.03 29.40
N GLN A 105 -5.55 16.52 30.64
CA GLN A 105 -4.93 17.79 31.05
C GLN A 105 -3.40 17.65 31.12
#